data_AF-K7M1T8-F1
#
_entry.id   AF-K7M1T8-F1
#
_cell.length_a   1.000
_cell.length_b   1.000
_cell.length_c   1.000
_cell.angle_alpha   90.00
_cell.angle_beta   90.00
_cell.angle_gamma   90.00
#
_symmetry.space_group_name_H-M   'P 1'
#
loop_
_entity.id
_entity.type
_entity.pdbx_description
1 polymer ?
#
loop_
_entity_poly.entity_id
_entity_poly.type
_entity_poly.pdbx_seq_one_letter_code
_entity_poly.pdbx_strand_id
1 'polypeptide(L)' 'MGLCKVSFSVLCVLGLVIVSHVAYALDSPSDYVNAHNAARSEVGVQNLAWDDTVAAFAQNYANQRKGDCQRGESCNEHG' A
#
# COMPACT_ATOMS: atom_id res chain seq x y z
N MET A 1 27.00 -4.03 -31.98
CA MET A 1 27.03 -3.70 -30.53
C MET A 1 26.00 -2.63 -30.12
N GLY A 2 25.62 -1.67 -30.98
CA GLY A 2 24.62 -0.63 -30.64
C GLY A 2 23.17 -1.13 -30.50
N LEU A 3 22.66 -1.92 -31.46
CA LEU A 3 21.27 -2.44 -31.41
C LEU A 3 21.00 -3.33 -30.18
N CYS A 4 21.96 -4.18 -29.79
CA CYS A 4 21.79 -5.04 -28.61
C CYS A 4 21.66 -4.24 -27.31
N LYS A 5 22.39 -3.12 -27.18
CA LYS A 5 22.30 -2.23 -26.02
C LYS A 5 20.97 -1.49 -25.98
N VAL A 6 20.48 -1.00 -27.12
CA VAL A 6 19.15 -0.35 -27.20
C VAL A 6 18.05 -1.35 -26.85
N SER A 7 18.12 -2.59 -27.36
CA SER A 7 17.16 -3.65 -27.02
C SER A 7 17.13 -3.95 -25.52
N PHE A 8 18.30 -4.11 -24.89
CA PHE A 8 18.39 -4.32 -23.44
C PHE A 8 17.81 -3.15 -22.64
N SER A 9 18.17 -1.90 -23.01
CA SER A 9 17.64 -0.71 -22.33
C SER A 9 16.11 -0.58 -22.45
N VAL A 10 15.53 -0.84 -23.62
CA VAL A 10 14.08 -0.80 -23.83
C VAL A 10 13.38 -1.88 -23.00
N LEU A 11 13.91 -3.10 -22.97
CA LEU A 11 13.38 -4.20 -22.15
C LEU A 11 13.45 -3.88 -20.64
N CYS A 12 14.54 -3.28 -20.16
CA CYS A 12 14.66 -2.85 -18.77
C CYS A 12 13.62 -1.80 -18.40
N VAL A 13 13.41 -0.77 -19.24
CA VAL A 13 12.41 0.28 -18.99
C VAL A 13 11.00 -0.31 -18.99
N LEU A 14 10.66 -1.18 -19.94
CA LEU A 14 9.37 -1.88 -19.95
C LEU A 14 9.17 -2.74 -18.70
N GLY A 15 10.21 -3.46 -18.26
CA GLY A 15 10.18 -4.25 -17.03
C GLY A 15 9.90 -3.40 -15.79
N LEU A 16 10.55 -2.26 -15.63
CA LEU A 16 10.31 -1.33 -14.51
C LEU A 16 8.90 -0.73 -14.54
N VAL A 17 8.37 -0.42 -15.72
CA VAL A 17 6.98 0.04 -15.88
C VAL A 17 6.00 -1.06 -15.47
N ILE A 18 6.21 -2.32 -15.85
CA ILE A 18 5.35 -3.43 -15.44
C ILE A 18 5.38 -3.63 -13.92
N VAL A 19 6.57 -3.65 -13.32
CA VAL A 19 6.72 -3.82 -11.86
C VAL A 19 6.03 -2.71 -11.08
N SER A 20 6.16 -1.46 -11.52
CA SER A 20 5.48 -0.33 -10.89
C SER A 20 3.95 -0.45 -11.01
N HIS A 21 3.41 -0.85 -12.16
CA HIS A 21 1.95 -1.07 -12.30
C HIS A 21 1.43 -2.18 -11.38
N VAL A 22 2.16 -3.29 -11.22
CA VAL A 22 1.74 -4.40 -10.34
C VAL A 22 1.79 -3.98 -8.86
N ALA A 23 2.79 -3.17 -8.47
CA ALA A 23 2.89 -2.69 -7.09
C ALA A 23 1.70 -1.80 -6.69
N TYR A 24 1.23 -0.91 -7.57
CA TYR A 24 0.06 -0.08 -7.29
C TYR A 24 -1.27 -0.84 -7.39
N ALA A 25 -1.33 -1.92 -8.17
CA ALA A 25 -2.58 -2.64 -8.44
C ALA A 25 -3.14 -3.42 -7.24
N LEU A 26 -2.38 -3.54 -6.14
CA LEU A 26 -2.78 -4.28 -4.93
C LEU A 26 -3.24 -3.38 -3.77
N ASP A 27 -3.23 -2.05 -3.96
CA ASP A 27 -3.56 -1.07 -2.92
C ASP A 27 -4.98 -0.51 -3.05
N SER A 28 -5.95 -1.30 -3.52
CA SER A 28 -7.33 -0.83 -3.53
C SER A 28 -7.93 -0.87 -2.12
N PRO A 29 -8.86 0.05 -1.77
CA PRO A 29 -9.66 -0.03 -0.54
C PRO A 29 -10.24 -1.41 -0.24
N SER A 30 -10.64 -2.13 -1.30
CA SER A 30 -11.19 -3.49 -1.22
C SER A 30 -10.15 -4.48 -0.71
N ASP A 31 -8.90 -4.39 -1.17
CA ASP A 31 -7.83 -5.32 -0.78
C ASP A 31 -7.56 -5.23 0.72
N TYR A 32 -7.51 -4.02 1.26
CA TYR A 32 -7.36 -3.77 2.71
C TYR A 32 -8.51 -4.37 3.52
N VAL A 33 -9.76 -4.12 3.14
CA VAL A 33 -10.95 -4.57 3.89
C VAL A 33 -11.15 -6.08 3.76
N ASN A 34 -10.89 -6.66 2.59
CA ASN A 34 -11.04 -8.10 2.37
C ASN A 34 -10.05 -8.92 3.20
N ALA A 35 -8.78 -8.50 3.25
CA ALA A 35 -7.78 -9.18 4.07
C ALA A 35 -8.17 -9.17 5.57
N HIS A 36 -8.66 -8.04 6.08
CA HIS A 36 -9.14 -7.96 7.46
C HIS A 36 -10.41 -8.78 7.68
N ASN A 37 -11.35 -8.75 6.73
CA ASN A 37 -12.59 -9.51 6.84
C ASN A 37 -12.38 -11.02 6.80
N ALA A 38 -11.37 -11.52 6.07
CA ALA A 38 -10.96 -12.92 6.14
C ALA A 38 -10.57 -13.30 7.58
N ALA A 39 -9.66 -12.54 8.20
CA ALA A 39 -9.24 -12.78 9.59
C ALA A 39 -10.39 -12.60 10.61
N ARG A 40 -11.29 -11.63 10.40
CA ARG A 40 -12.47 -11.42 11.25
C ARG A 40 -13.47 -12.57 11.17
N SER A 41 -13.66 -13.12 9.97
CA SER A 41 -14.52 -14.28 9.73
C SER A 41 -14.02 -15.52 10.48
N GLU A 42 -12.70 -15.71 10.60
CA GLU A 42 -12.11 -16.85 11.35
C GLU A 42 -12.49 -16.87 12.83
N VAL A 43 -12.76 -15.70 13.42
CA VAL A 43 -13.14 -15.56 14.84
C VAL A 43 -14.62 -15.18 15.03
N GLY A 44 -15.42 -15.26 13.96
CA GLY A 44 -16.88 -15.06 14.03
C GLY A 44 -17.33 -13.63 14.33
N VAL A 45 -16.51 -12.61 14.06
CA VAL A 45 -16.88 -11.19 14.24
C VAL A 45 -17.34 -10.57 12.92
N GLN A 46 -18.26 -9.61 12.99
CA GLN A 46 -18.89 -8.98 11.82
C GLN A 46 -17.87 -8.33 10.87
N ASN A 47 -18.06 -8.45 9.56
CA ASN A 47 -17.20 -7.80 8.56
C ASN A 47 -17.24 -6.27 8.67
N LEU A 48 -16.10 -5.65 8.33
CA LEU A 48 -15.95 -4.22 8.14
C LEU A 48 -16.36 -3.83 6.72
N ALA A 49 -16.80 -2.59 6.57
CA ALA A 49 -16.92 -1.90 5.29
C ALA A 49 -15.87 -0.77 5.24
N TRP A 50 -15.48 -0.39 4.03
CA TRP A 50 -14.65 0.80 3.85
C TRP A 50 -15.44 2.06 4.24
N ASP A 51 -14.80 2.97 4.98
CA ASP A 51 -15.36 4.25 5.39
C ASP A 51 -14.46 5.39 4.89
N ASP A 52 -14.97 6.20 3.97
CA ASP A 52 -14.24 7.31 3.37
C ASP A 52 -13.89 8.41 4.38
N THR A 53 -14.63 8.55 5.47
CA THR A 53 -14.33 9.51 6.54
C THR A 53 -13.08 9.07 7.31
N VAL A 54 -13.00 7.78 7.64
CA VAL A 54 -11.82 7.19 8.29
C VAL A 54 -10.61 7.25 7.35
N ALA A 55 -10.79 6.97 6.06
CA ALA A 55 -9.75 7.06 5.06
C ALA A 55 -9.20 8.49 4.93
N ALA A 56 -10.07 9.49 4.86
CA ALA A 56 -9.68 10.90 4.79
C ALA A 56 -8.94 11.34 6.08
N PHE A 57 -9.39 10.90 7.25
CA PHE A 57 -8.69 11.15 8.51
C PHE A 57 -7.27 10.54 8.49
N ALA A 58 -7.14 9.27 8.10
CA ALA A 58 -5.86 8.57 8.03
C ALA A 58 -4.90 9.25 7.03
N GLN A 59 -5.38 9.67 5.86
CA GLN A 59 -4.58 10.39 4.88
C GLN A 59 -4.11 11.76 5.42
N ASN A 60 -5.00 12.50 6.08
CA ASN A 60 -4.64 13.77 6.72
C ASN A 60 -3.58 13.59 7.81
N TYR A 61 -3.69 12.53 8.62
CA TYR A 61 -2.70 12.19 9.64
C TYR A 61 -1.35 11.83 9.01
N ALA A 62 -1.34 10.96 8.00
CA ALA A 62 -0.11 10.58 7.29
C ALA A 62 0.57 11.79 6.64
N ASN A 63 -0.20 12.70 6.04
CA ASN A 63 0.33 13.93 5.46
C ASN A 63 0.97 14.87 6.49
N GLN A 64 0.47 14.90 7.73
CA GLN A 64 1.08 15.66 8.82
C GLN A 64 2.40 15.02 9.27
N ARG A 65 2.45 13.68 9.37
CA ARG A 65 3.59 12.96 9.95
C ARG A 65 4.68 12.54 8.96
N LYS A 66 4.46 12.67 7.64
CA LYS A 66 5.48 12.32 6.63
C LYS A 66 6.74 13.19 6.70
N GLY A 67 6.64 14.40 7.24
CA GLY A 67 7.76 15.34 7.32
C GLY A 67 8.59 15.22 8.59
N ASP A 68 7.97 14.82 9.70
CA ASP A 68 8.63 14.69 11.00
C ASP A 68 8.99 13.24 11.34
N CYS A 69 8.40 12.25 10.64
CA CYS A 69 8.47 10.82 10.96
C CYS A 69 8.23 10.53 12.44
N GLN A 70 7.57 11.45 13.15
CA GLN A 70 7.36 11.34 14.57
C GLN A 70 6.17 10.40 14.71
N ARG A 71 6.39 9.10 14.62
CA ARG A 71 5.42 8.17 15.18
C ARG A 71 5.34 8.55 16.66
N GLY A 72 4.15 8.91 17.17
CA GLY A 72 4.03 9.27 18.60
C GLY A 72 4.73 8.19 19.45
N GLU A 73 5.40 8.60 20.52
CA GLU A 73 6.27 7.75 21.36
C GLU A 73 5.60 6.42 21.77
N SER A 74 4.26 6.39 21.79
CA SER A 74 3.41 5.23 22.09
C SER A 74 3.70 3.95 21.29
N CYS A 75 4.24 4.00 20.07
CA CYS A 75 4.46 2.76 19.30
C CYS A 75 5.72 1.98 19.69
N ASN A 76 6.58 2.48 20.59
CA ASN A 76 7.68 1.70 21.14
C ASN A 76 7.27 0.84 22.36
N GLU A 77 6.00 0.86 22.78
CA GLU A 77 5.57 0.23 24.04
C GLU A 77 4.80 -1.10 23.86
N HIS A 78 4.59 -1.56 22.63
CA HIS A 78 4.02 -2.89 22.39
C HIS A 78 5.11 -3.78 21.79
N GLY A 79 5.92 -4.35 22.70
CA GLY A 79 6.89 -5.39 22.42
C GLY A 79 6.26 -6.73 22.03
#